data_AF-B4GCS1-F1
#
_entry.id   AF-B4GCS1-F1
#
_cell.length_a   1.000
_cell.length_b   1.000
_cell.length_c   1.000
_cell.angle_alpha   90.00
_cell.angle_beta   90.00
_cell.angle_gamma   90.00
#
_symmetry.space_group_name_H-M   'P 1'
#
loop_
_entity.id
_entity.type
_entity.pdbx_description
1 polymer ?
#
loop_
_entity_poly.entity_id
_entity_poly.type
_entity_poly.pdbx_seq_one_letter_code
_entity_poly.pdbx_strand_id
1 'polypeptide(L)'
;MPLAGLDSLLAPNNTAPLAFDNADLSYGRWDSQHLYKIKDFALLGEQYTESSESSLVCLATQTSVERLNSLPQVATNWQGPMSVAVFSASHEEFVVLQYFVTYMRLCFPNIRENATFHLLTPPDYDKLPRLVSISFNLRGKFDCQYPDRTLKALLKLRSLKSLQWRQRNPYPQNHMRNLARKGCQTKWLSSNTNDTEVSISHVVTNFEFLYEPFYIAIDSAPAHDERFTGYGFTRNSQVYEMHIAGYQFYVLTPVFTGHWGLQRKQARPAWREQQNNVNRRKFDVFKSEIFLRYKNDPRLLLQSKKNQILIK
;
A
#
# COMPACT_ATOMS: atom_id res chain seq x y z
N MET A 1 1.28 -12.24 26.32
CA MET A 1 1.84 -11.65 27.55
C MET A 1 0.86 -10.61 28.07
N PRO A 2 0.66 -10.48 29.39
CA PRO A 2 -0.02 -9.32 29.93
C PRO A 2 0.77 -8.06 29.52
N LEU A 3 0.03 -7.01 29.14
CA LEU A 3 0.53 -5.75 28.61
C LEU A 3 1.46 -5.04 29.61
N ALA A 4 2.75 -5.36 29.61
CA ALA A 4 3.75 -4.55 30.29
C ALA A 4 3.96 -3.27 29.47
N GLY A 5 3.78 -2.09 30.08
CA GLY A 5 4.02 -0.79 29.46
C GLY A 5 2.79 0.07 29.16
N LEU A 6 1.63 -0.20 29.76
CA LEU A 6 0.44 0.66 29.60
C LEU A 6 0.56 2.01 30.36
N ASP A 7 1.44 2.08 31.36
CA ASP A 7 1.50 3.23 32.27
C ASP A 7 2.06 4.51 31.63
N SER A 8 2.80 4.40 30.52
CA SER A 8 3.37 5.57 29.81
C SER A 8 2.45 6.16 28.74
N LEU A 9 1.28 5.56 28.48
CA LEU A 9 0.32 6.01 27.45
C LEU A 9 -0.98 6.58 28.05
N LEU A 10 -1.08 6.64 29.38
CA LEU A 10 -2.24 7.15 30.09
C LEU A 10 -1.99 8.58 30.54
N ALA A 11 -2.67 9.54 29.88
CA ALA A 11 -2.89 10.85 30.47
C ALA A 11 -3.66 10.68 31.80
N PRO A 12 -3.54 11.63 32.76
CA PRO A 12 -4.10 11.52 34.11
C PRO A 12 -5.62 11.28 34.22
N ASN A 13 -6.36 11.26 33.10
CA ASN A 13 -7.78 10.92 32.99
C ASN A 13 -8.10 9.54 32.36
N ASN A 14 -7.13 8.61 32.25
CA ASN A 14 -7.35 7.24 31.76
C ASN A 14 -7.91 7.10 30.32
N THR A 15 -7.75 8.11 29.47
CA THR A 15 -8.08 8.05 28.04
C THR A 15 -6.80 8.22 27.22
N ALA A 16 -6.28 7.12 26.66
CA ALA A 16 -5.26 7.23 25.62
C ALA A 16 -5.93 7.77 24.33
N PRO A 17 -5.33 8.76 23.64
CA PRO A 17 -5.89 9.26 22.39
C PRO A 17 -5.92 8.13 21.36
N LEU A 18 -6.98 8.09 20.56
CA LEU A 18 -7.08 7.12 19.47
C LEU A 18 -6.04 7.45 18.40
N ALA A 19 -5.64 6.44 17.62
CA ALA A 19 -4.90 6.68 16.40
C ALA A 19 -5.73 7.62 15.51
N PHE A 20 -5.08 8.58 14.86
CA PHE A 20 -5.71 9.60 14.01
C PHE A 20 -6.66 10.56 14.74
N ASP A 21 -6.60 10.72 16.07
CA ASP A 21 -7.47 11.65 16.81
C ASP A 21 -7.36 13.11 16.31
N ASN A 22 -6.15 13.51 15.90
CA ASN A 22 -5.88 14.82 15.33
C ASN A 22 -6.06 14.88 13.79
N ALA A 23 -6.50 13.79 13.15
CA ALA A 23 -6.60 13.73 11.70
C ALA A 23 -7.98 14.22 11.22
N ASP A 24 -8.04 15.47 10.79
CA ASP A 24 -9.21 15.99 10.08
C ASP A 24 -9.22 15.51 8.62
N LEU A 25 -10.20 14.68 8.26
CA LEU A 25 -10.40 14.13 6.92
C LEU A 25 -11.18 15.06 5.98
N SER A 26 -11.73 16.17 6.47
CA SER A 26 -12.36 17.18 5.62
C SER A 26 -11.30 17.86 4.73
N TYR A 27 -10.08 18.03 5.25
CA TYR A 27 -8.92 18.57 4.54
C TYR A 27 -8.00 17.47 3.99
N GLY A 28 -7.52 17.68 2.77
CA GLY A 28 -6.59 16.80 2.07
C GLY A 28 -6.38 17.29 0.64
N ARG A 29 -5.48 16.65 -0.10
CA ARG A 29 -5.31 16.92 -1.53
C ARG A 29 -6.14 15.95 -2.34
N TRP A 30 -6.67 16.39 -3.47
CA TRP A 30 -7.26 15.49 -4.45
C TRP A 30 -6.16 14.82 -5.28
N ASP A 31 -6.43 13.61 -5.74
CA ASP A 31 -5.65 13.02 -6.83
C ASP A 31 -5.84 13.82 -8.12
N SER A 32 -5.02 13.53 -9.13
CA SER A 32 -5.02 14.29 -10.38
C SER A 32 -6.36 14.24 -11.13
N GLN A 33 -7.14 13.19 -10.91
CA GLN A 33 -8.44 12.97 -11.55
C GLN A 33 -9.63 13.38 -10.68
N HIS A 34 -9.39 13.91 -9.47
CA HIS A 34 -10.42 14.23 -8.46
C HIS A 34 -11.35 13.05 -8.15
N LEU A 35 -10.84 11.83 -8.24
CA LEU A 35 -11.55 10.60 -7.88
C LEU A 35 -11.41 10.27 -6.40
N TYR A 36 -10.33 10.69 -5.74
CA TYR A 36 -10.07 10.36 -4.35
C TYR A 36 -9.40 11.51 -3.60
N LYS A 37 -9.80 11.68 -2.34
CA LYS A 37 -9.14 12.61 -1.43
C LYS A 37 -8.04 11.87 -0.65
N ILE A 38 -6.88 12.50 -0.56
CA ILE A 38 -5.67 11.97 0.04
C ILE A 38 -5.30 12.81 1.26
N LYS A 39 -5.06 12.12 2.38
CA LYS A 39 -4.41 12.66 3.57
C LYS A 39 -3.06 11.97 3.73
N ASP A 40 -2.00 12.63 3.28
CA ASP A 40 -0.64 12.15 3.50
C ASP A 40 -0.27 12.27 4.98
N PHE A 41 0.52 11.31 5.48
CA PHE A 41 1.06 11.32 6.85
C PHE A 41 -0.01 11.58 7.92
N ALA A 42 -1.18 10.97 7.77
CA ALA A 42 -2.31 11.11 8.69
C ALA A 42 -1.98 10.60 10.10
N LEU A 43 -1.02 9.67 10.23
CA LEU A 43 -0.44 9.24 11.49
C LEU A 43 1.02 8.84 11.29
N LEU A 44 1.94 9.52 11.96
CA LEU A 44 3.37 9.21 11.90
C LEU A 44 3.74 8.07 12.87
N GLY A 45 4.71 7.24 12.45
CA GLY A 45 5.44 6.37 13.35
C GLY A 45 6.36 7.21 14.24
N GLU A 46 6.52 6.82 15.50
CA GLU A 46 7.31 7.59 16.50
C GLU A 46 8.78 7.78 16.13
N GLN A 47 9.34 6.84 15.37
CA GLN A 47 10.73 6.85 14.91
C GLN A 47 10.82 6.90 13.38
N TYR A 48 9.71 7.21 12.68
CA TYR A 48 9.66 7.10 11.23
C TYR A 48 10.68 8.00 10.54
N THR A 49 10.92 9.20 11.07
CA THR A 49 11.87 10.17 10.52
C THR A 49 13.30 9.63 10.63
N GLU A 50 13.73 9.25 11.83
CA GLU A 50 15.07 8.73 12.12
C GLU A 50 15.31 7.40 11.39
N SER A 51 14.29 6.54 11.36
CA SER A 51 14.31 5.26 10.64
C SER A 51 14.41 5.47 9.12
N SER A 52 13.75 6.50 8.57
CA SER A 52 13.87 6.87 7.16
C SER A 52 15.24 7.44 6.80
N GLU A 53 15.89 8.18 7.70
CA GLU A 53 17.23 8.71 7.48
C GLU A 53 18.32 7.64 7.56
N SER A 54 18.14 6.66 8.45
CA SER A 54 19.11 5.58 8.69
C SER A 54 18.91 4.35 7.79
N SER A 55 17.78 4.23 7.10
CA SER A 55 17.47 3.09 6.24
C SER A 55 17.67 3.39 4.76
N LEU A 56 18.20 2.41 4.01
CA LEU A 56 18.34 2.48 2.55
C LEU A 56 17.00 2.22 1.83
N VAL A 57 16.11 1.44 2.44
CA VAL A 57 14.86 0.98 1.83
C VAL A 57 13.70 1.23 2.78
N CYS A 58 12.60 1.74 2.22
CA CYS A 58 11.30 1.84 2.87
C CYS A 58 10.32 0.86 2.26
N LEU A 59 9.53 0.20 3.11
CA LEU A 59 8.45 -0.65 2.65
C LEU A 59 7.22 0.20 2.31
N ALA A 60 6.94 0.34 1.02
CA ALA A 60 5.67 0.88 0.54
C ALA A 60 4.62 -0.23 0.46
N THR A 61 3.59 -0.15 1.31
CA THR A 61 2.50 -1.14 1.33
C THR A 61 1.14 -0.47 1.39
N GLN A 62 0.13 -1.20 0.94
CA GLN A 62 -1.25 -0.74 0.93
C GLN A 62 -2.19 -1.77 1.51
N THR A 63 -3.30 -1.30 2.05
CA THR A 63 -4.35 -2.16 2.52
C THR A 63 -5.70 -1.45 2.51
N SER A 64 -6.74 -2.22 2.76
CA SER A 64 -8.07 -1.73 3.07
C SER A 64 -8.36 -2.00 4.54
N VAL A 65 -9.36 -1.34 5.12
CA VAL A 65 -9.69 -1.53 6.54
C VAL A 65 -9.98 -3.00 6.88
N GLU A 66 -10.63 -3.74 5.99
CA GLU A 66 -10.97 -5.16 6.19
C GLU A 66 -9.81 -6.14 6.04
N ARG A 67 -8.63 -5.70 5.57
CA ARG A 67 -7.41 -6.52 5.42
C ARG A 67 -6.25 -6.04 6.28
N LEU A 68 -6.50 -5.09 7.18
CA LEU A 68 -5.46 -4.46 7.99
C LEU A 68 -4.77 -5.42 8.96
N ASN A 69 -5.40 -6.55 9.28
CA ASN A 69 -4.85 -7.61 10.14
C ASN A 69 -3.61 -8.31 9.59
N SER A 70 -3.27 -8.12 8.30
CA SER A 70 -2.02 -8.65 7.73
C SER A 70 -0.79 -7.80 8.08
N LEU A 71 -0.98 -6.52 8.46
CA LEU A 71 0.14 -5.62 8.74
C LEU A 71 1.04 -6.08 9.91
N PRO A 72 0.52 -6.62 11.03
CA PRO A 72 1.36 -7.19 12.09
C PRO A 72 2.36 -8.24 11.59
N GLN A 73 1.93 -9.13 10.71
CA GLN A 73 2.83 -10.15 10.14
C GLN A 73 3.91 -9.53 9.26
N VAL A 74 3.55 -8.53 8.46
CA VAL A 74 4.52 -7.77 7.65
C VAL A 74 5.54 -7.08 8.55
N ALA A 75 5.07 -6.39 9.59
CA ALA A 75 5.93 -5.68 10.55
C ALA A 75 6.81 -6.63 11.38
N THR A 76 6.44 -7.89 11.59
CA THR A 76 7.36 -8.86 12.23
C THR A 76 8.57 -9.20 11.35
N ASN A 77 8.42 -9.10 10.02
CA ASN A 77 9.44 -9.49 9.05
C ASN A 77 10.15 -8.29 8.39
N TRP A 78 9.79 -7.06 8.76
CA TRP A 78 10.37 -5.84 8.21
C TRP A 78 10.67 -4.84 9.33
N GLN A 79 11.94 -4.61 9.63
CA GLN A 79 12.36 -3.73 10.73
C GLN A 79 12.63 -2.28 10.30
N GLY A 80 12.58 -1.98 9.00
CA GLY A 80 12.77 -0.63 8.47
C GLY A 80 11.50 0.22 8.47
N PRO A 81 11.57 1.45 7.93
CA PRO A 81 10.43 2.34 7.81
C PRO A 81 9.36 1.74 6.89
N MET A 82 8.09 1.93 7.24
CA MET A 82 6.93 1.45 6.49
C MET A 82 6.00 2.61 6.15
N SER A 83 5.78 2.86 4.86
CA SER A 83 4.71 3.73 4.38
C SER A 83 3.49 2.90 4.04
N VAL A 84 2.42 3.06 4.83
CA VAL A 84 1.19 2.28 4.75
C VAL A 84 0.06 3.15 4.23
N ALA A 85 -0.38 2.92 3.00
CA ALA A 85 -1.60 3.55 2.49
C ALA A 85 -2.84 2.72 2.90
N VAL A 86 -3.82 3.36 3.55
CA VAL A 86 -5.09 2.72 3.95
C VAL A 86 -6.28 3.38 3.26
N PHE A 87 -7.07 2.58 2.55
CA PHE A 87 -8.31 3.05 1.94
C PHE A 87 -9.44 2.93 2.96
N SER A 88 -10.00 4.07 3.37
CA SER A 88 -11.13 4.16 4.30
C SER A 88 -12.34 4.68 3.54
N ALA A 89 -13.32 3.83 3.27
CA ALA A 89 -14.42 4.19 2.38
C ALA A 89 -15.47 5.09 3.05
N SER A 90 -15.61 5.06 4.37
CA SER A 90 -16.68 5.77 5.10
C SER A 90 -16.24 6.21 6.50
N HIS A 91 -17.07 7.01 7.16
CA HIS A 91 -16.85 7.36 8.58
C HIS A 91 -16.86 6.14 9.50
N GLU A 92 -17.74 5.15 9.25
CA GLU A 92 -17.74 3.88 9.99
C GLU A 92 -16.41 3.12 9.82
N GLU A 93 -15.87 3.05 8.59
CA GLU A 93 -14.57 2.42 8.33
C GLU A 93 -13.41 3.19 8.96
N PHE A 94 -13.50 4.53 9.00
CA PHE A 94 -12.50 5.33 9.69
C PHE A 94 -12.50 5.07 11.20
N VAL A 95 -13.66 4.92 11.83
CA VAL A 95 -13.71 4.56 13.27
C VAL A 95 -13.11 3.18 13.51
N VAL A 96 -13.42 2.18 12.67
CA VAL A 96 -12.78 0.86 12.74
C VAL A 96 -11.27 0.98 12.61
N LEU A 97 -10.80 1.83 11.69
CA LEU A 97 -9.39 2.09 11.49
C LEU A 97 -8.72 2.71 12.72
N GLN A 98 -9.33 3.73 13.33
CA GLN A 98 -8.81 4.38 14.55
C GLN A 98 -8.60 3.34 15.66
N TYR A 99 -9.63 2.54 15.95
CA TYR A 99 -9.55 1.51 16.98
C TYR A 99 -8.53 0.42 16.67
N PHE A 100 -8.49 -0.07 15.43
CA PHE A 100 -7.58 -1.17 15.08
C PHE A 100 -6.12 -0.73 14.98
N VAL A 101 -5.85 0.51 14.53
CA VAL A 101 -4.48 1.04 14.53
C VAL A 101 -4.03 1.36 15.95
N THR A 102 -4.90 1.88 16.84
CA THR A 102 -4.58 1.99 18.27
C THR A 102 -4.19 0.62 18.85
N TYR A 103 -5.00 -0.41 18.59
CA TYR A 103 -4.68 -1.78 18.98
C TYR A 103 -3.30 -2.23 18.46
N MET A 104 -3.02 -2.03 17.17
CA MET A 104 -1.76 -2.46 16.58
C MET A 104 -0.56 -1.72 17.17
N ARG A 105 -0.67 -0.42 17.43
CA ARG A 105 0.42 0.36 18.07
C ARG A 105 0.66 -0.04 19.53
N LEU A 106 -0.38 -0.48 20.23
CA LEU A 106 -0.25 -1.01 21.60
C LEU A 106 0.41 -2.40 21.61
N CYS A 107 0.04 -3.27 20.67
CA CYS A 107 0.50 -4.66 20.64
C CYS A 107 1.83 -4.88 19.90
N PHE A 108 2.16 -4.04 18.92
CA PHE A 108 3.29 -4.25 18.01
C PHE A 108 4.19 -3.01 17.97
N PRO A 109 5.28 -2.98 18.77
CA PRO A 109 6.19 -1.83 18.86
C PRO A 109 6.70 -1.33 17.50
N ASN A 110 7.07 -2.24 16.61
CA ASN A 110 7.55 -1.87 15.28
C ASN A 110 6.49 -1.12 14.44
N ILE A 111 5.19 -1.42 14.61
CA ILE A 111 4.12 -0.62 13.97
C ILE A 111 4.02 0.76 14.60
N ARG A 112 4.13 0.86 15.93
CA ARG A 112 4.10 2.13 16.65
C ARG A 112 5.26 3.05 16.24
N GLU A 113 6.43 2.46 16.09
CA GLU A 113 7.69 3.17 15.87
C GLU A 113 7.93 3.47 14.39
N ASN A 114 7.77 2.48 13.51
CA ASN A 114 8.23 2.59 12.11
C ASN A 114 7.12 2.68 11.07
N ALA A 115 5.84 2.45 11.41
CA ALA A 115 4.75 2.54 10.43
C ALA A 115 4.12 3.93 10.40
N THR A 116 4.18 4.58 9.24
CA THR A 116 3.45 5.81 8.94
C THR A 116 2.23 5.48 8.07
N PHE A 117 1.09 6.13 8.35
CA PHE A 117 -0.17 5.85 7.70
C PHE A 117 -0.67 7.03 6.86
N HIS A 118 -1.04 6.73 5.62
CA HIS A 118 -1.66 7.67 4.68
C HIS A 118 -3.09 7.21 4.42
N LEU A 119 -4.02 8.14 4.27
CA LEU A 119 -5.44 7.81 4.05
C LEU A 119 -5.88 8.21 2.66
N LEU A 120 -6.62 7.31 2.02
CA LEU A 120 -7.37 7.57 0.80
C LEU A 120 -8.86 7.43 1.11
N THR A 121 -9.67 8.42 0.72
CA THR A 121 -11.13 8.40 0.88
C THR A 121 -11.84 8.71 -0.45
N PRO A 122 -13.02 8.13 -0.70
CA PRO A 122 -13.79 8.37 -1.91
C PRO A 122 -14.43 9.78 -1.93
N PRO A 123 -14.93 10.25 -3.08
CA PRO A 123 -15.42 11.62 -3.22
C PRO A 123 -16.79 11.83 -2.54
N ASP A 124 -17.55 10.75 -2.34
CA ASP A 124 -18.84 10.72 -1.67
C ASP A 124 -18.74 10.33 -0.19
N TYR A 125 -17.54 10.41 0.41
CA TYR A 125 -17.27 10.06 1.80
C TYR A 125 -18.27 10.67 2.80
N ASP A 126 -18.55 11.97 2.68
CA ASP A 126 -19.48 12.68 3.58
C ASP A 126 -20.95 12.26 3.41
N LYS A 127 -21.31 11.62 2.30
CA LYS A 127 -22.66 11.10 2.03
C LYS A 127 -22.89 9.71 2.61
N LEU A 128 -21.81 9.06 3.08
CA LEU A 128 -21.85 7.73 3.65
C LEU A 128 -22.20 7.76 5.14
N PRO A 129 -22.74 6.65 5.67
CA PRO A 129 -23.15 6.56 7.07
C PRO A 129 -22.09 7.05 8.04
N ARG A 130 -22.55 7.87 9.00
CA ARG A 130 -21.78 8.26 10.18
C ARG A 130 -22.21 7.37 11.34
N LEU A 131 -21.22 6.97 12.12
CA LEU A 131 -21.46 6.21 13.32
C LEU A 131 -21.94 7.16 14.44
N VAL A 132 -23.16 6.94 14.92
CA VAL A 132 -23.77 7.74 15.98
C VAL A 132 -23.35 7.15 17.33
N SER A 133 -22.14 7.46 17.78
CA SER A 133 -21.59 7.09 19.11
C SER A 133 -21.43 5.59 19.37
N ILE A 134 -20.22 5.17 19.76
CA ILE A 134 -19.99 3.85 20.38
C ILE A 134 -19.15 4.04 21.63
N SER A 135 -19.61 3.48 22.74
CA SER A 135 -18.76 3.21 23.90
C SER A 135 -17.98 1.90 23.68
N PHE A 136 -16.97 1.90 22.80
CA PHE A 136 -16.12 0.72 22.66
C PHE A 136 -15.07 0.74 23.78
N ASN A 137 -15.32 -0.04 24.84
CA ASN A 137 -14.36 -0.15 25.94
C ASN A 137 -13.13 -0.94 25.45
N LEU A 138 -12.02 -0.20 25.26
CA LEU A 138 -10.73 -0.71 24.82
C LEU A 138 -10.05 -1.59 25.88
N ARG A 139 -10.39 -1.39 27.16
CA ARG A 139 -9.67 -1.98 28.27
C ARG A 139 -10.06 -3.46 28.43
N GLY A 140 -9.06 -4.34 28.39
CA GLY A 140 -9.22 -5.77 28.65
C GLY A 140 -9.81 -6.62 27.51
N LYS A 141 -10.06 -6.05 26.33
CA LYS A 141 -10.63 -6.79 25.17
C LYS A 141 -9.64 -7.10 24.04
N PHE A 142 -8.46 -6.52 24.07
CA PHE A 142 -7.49 -6.70 23.02
C PHE A 142 -6.54 -7.84 23.32
N ASP A 143 -6.71 -8.92 22.56
CA ASP A 143 -5.78 -10.04 22.57
C ASP A 143 -4.77 -9.87 21.43
N CYS A 144 -3.55 -9.45 21.79
CA CYS A 144 -2.45 -9.23 20.85
C CYS A 144 -2.09 -10.49 20.03
N GLN A 145 -2.51 -11.68 20.46
CA GLN A 145 -2.25 -12.95 19.76
C GLN A 145 -3.18 -13.15 18.56
N TYR A 146 -4.35 -12.51 18.53
CA TYR A 146 -5.35 -12.75 17.48
C TYR A 146 -5.84 -11.45 16.81
N PRO A 147 -4.98 -10.73 16.06
CA PRO A 147 -5.38 -9.52 15.32
C PRO A 147 -6.61 -9.71 14.43
N ASP A 148 -6.75 -10.87 13.80
CA ASP A 148 -7.88 -11.20 12.92
C ASP A 148 -9.22 -11.23 13.68
N ARG A 149 -9.24 -11.77 14.91
CA ARG A 149 -10.44 -11.79 15.78
C ARG A 149 -10.83 -10.37 16.19
N THR A 150 -9.85 -9.56 16.58
CA THR A 150 -10.04 -8.15 16.95
C THR A 150 -10.60 -7.36 15.77
N LEU A 151 -10.02 -7.49 14.58
CA LEU A 151 -10.51 -6.80 13.38
C LEU A 151 -11.93 -7.26 13.01
N LYS A 152 -12.20 -8.58 13.00
CA LYS A 152 -13.53 -9.12 12.74
C LYS A 152 -14.61 -8.58 13.68
N ALA A 153 -14.28 -8.36 14.95
CA ALA A 153 -15.22 -7.75 15.89
C ALA A 153 -15.52 -6.29 15.54
N LEU A 154 -14.50 -5.49 15.21
CA LEU A 154 -14.65 -4.10 14.82
C LEU A 154 -15.37 -3.94 13.46
N LEU A 155 -15.13 -4.83 12.49
CA LEU A 155 -15.78 -4.77 11.19
C LEU A 155 -17.31 -4.95 11.24
N LYS A 156 -17.86 -5.46 12.35
CA LYS A 156 -19.32 -5.54 12.59
C LYS A 156 -19.99 -4.18 12.79
N LEU A 157 -19.20 -3.12 13.00
CA LEU A 157 -19.71 -1.75 13.14
C LEU A 157 -20.20 -1.14 11.82
N ARG A 158 -19.86 -1.76 10.68
CA ARG A 158 -20.25 -1.26 9.36
C ARG A 158 -21.70 -1.62 9.06
N SER A 159 -22.46 -0.64 8.60
CA SER A 159 -23.85 -0.82 8.19
C SER A 159 -23.95 -1.52 6.83
N LEU A 160 -25.14 -2.05 6.54
CA LEU A 160 -25.46 -2.65 5.24
C LEU A 160 -25.23 -1.67 4.07
N LYS A 161 -25.49 -0.38 4.28
CA LYS A 161 -25.27 0.67 3.26
C LYS A 161 -23.79 0.80 2.91
N SER A 162 -22.90 0.83 3.91
CA SER A 162 -21.45 0.85 3.69
C SER A 162 -20.97 -0.41 2.97
N LEU A 163 -21.49 -1.59 3.34
CA LEU A 163 -21.15 -2.86 2.68
C LEU A 163 -21.61 -2.91 1.22
N GLN A 164 -22.82 -2.44 0.92
CA GLN A 164 -23.33 -2.34 -0.46
C GLN A 164 -22.51 -1.36 -1.30
N TRP A 165 -22.07 -0.24 -0.72
CA TRP A 165 -21.20 0.70 -1.40
C TRP A 165 -19.86 0.04 -1.79
N ARG A 166 -19.24 -0.73 -0.88
CA ARG A 166 -17.99 -1.48 -1.15
C ARG A 166 -18.14 -2.52 -2.25
N GLN A 167 -19.31 -3.12 -2.42
CA GLN A 167 -19.57 -4.08 -3.50
C GLN A 167 -19.63 -3.40 -4.88
N ARG A 168 -20.08 -2.15 -4.94
CA ARG A 168 -20.24 -1.38 -6.18
C ARG A 168 -18.97 -0.61 -6.56
N ASN A 169 -18.12 -0.29 -5.59
CA ASN A 169 -16.95 0.54 -5.77
C ASN A 169 -15.67 -0.30 -5.56
N PRO A 170 -14.93 -0.60 -6.63
CA PRO A 170 -13.70 -1.38 -6.55
C PRO A 170 -12.64 -0.72 -5.67
N TYR A 171 -11.79 -1.55 -5.05
CA TYR A 171 -10.61 -1.10 -4.34
C TYR A 171 -9.61 -0.40 -5.29
N PRO A 172 -9.14 0.83 -5.00
CA PRO A 172 -8.29 1.60 -5.92
C PRO A 172 -6.81 1.22 -5.80
N GLN A 173 -6.43 -0.03 -6.11
CA GLN A 173 -5.10 -0.54 -5.75
C GLN A 173 -3.92 0.28 -6.30
N ASN A 174 -4.00 0.84 -7.51
CA ASN A 174 -2.89 1.58 -8.11
C ASN A 174 -2.72 2.97 -7.50
N HIS A 175 -3.83 3.62 -7.12
CA HIS A 175 -3.78 4.88 -6.38
C HIS A 175 -3.13 4.65 -5.02
N MET A 176 -3.50 3.55 -4.36
CA MET A 176 -2.96 3.15 -3.06
C MET A 176 -1.46 2.81 -3.11
N ARG A 177 -1.02 2.11 -4.17
CA ARG A 177 0.42 1.84 -4.42
C ARG A 177 1.19 3.14 -4.65
N ASN A 178 0.64 4.05 -5.44
CA ASN A 178 1.26 5.36 -5.68
C ASN A 178 1.34 6.19 -4.41
N LEU A 179 0.28 6.18 -3.60
CA LEU A 179 0.23 6.87 -2.31
C LEU A 179 1.29 6.34 -1.34
N ALA A 180 1.34 5.02 -1.14
CA ALA A 180 2.34 4.39 -0.28
C ALA A 180 3.76 4.65 -0.76
N ARG A 181 4.01 4.53 -2.08
CA ARG A 181 5.34 4.78 -2.64
C ARG A 181 5.80 6.22 -2.39
N LYS A 182 4.93 7.20 -2.58
CA LYS A 182 5.23 8.63 -2.35
C LYS A 182 5.37 8.99 -0.87
N GLY A 183 4.93 8.12 0.04
CA GLY A 183 5.07 8.33 1.48
C GLY A 183 6.42 7.89 2.04
N CYS A 184 7.15 7.04 1.33
CA CYS A 184 8.51 6.65 1.70
C CYS A 184 9.47 7.84 1.61
N GLN A 185 10.26 8.06 2.67
CA GLN A 185 11.21 9.18 2.76
C GLN A 185 12.69 8.74 2.76
N THR A 186 12.95 7.44 2.67
CA THR A 186 14.31 6.90 2.62
C THR A 186 15.05 7.41 1.38
N LYS A 187 16.26 7.92 1.59
CA LYS A 187 17.15 8.28 0.49
C LYS A 187 18.00 7.08 0.15
N TRP A 188 17.86 6.54 -1.06
CA TRP A 188 18.84 5.59 -1.58
C TRP A 188 20.16 6.33 -1.82
N LEU A 189 20.97 6.44 -0.76
CA LEU A 189 22.33 6.93 -0.87
C LEU A 189 23.17 5.76 -1.38
N SER A 190 23.90 5.98 -2.48
CA SER A 190 24.97 5.09 -2.95
C SER A 190 26.11 5.07 -1.93
N SER A 191 25.82 4.57 -0.73
CA SER A 191 26.85 4.26 0.25
C SER A 191 27.56 3.00 -0.23
N ASN A 192 28.88 3.08 -0.41
CA ASN A 192 29.73 1.91 -0.59
C ASN A 192 29.76 1.13 0.74
N THR A 193 28.66 0.48 1.09
CA THR A 193 28.65 -0.50 2.17
C THR A 193 29.16 -1.82 1.61
N ASN A 194 30.47 -2.05 1.76
CA ASN A 194 31.10 -3.33 1.43
C ASN A 194 30.59 -4.50 2.30
N ASP A 195 29.75 -4.22 3.31
CA ASP A 195 29.13 -5.19 4.21
C ASP A 195 27.60 -5.10 4.15
N THR A 196 27.00 -5.69 3.13
CA THR A 196 25.58 -6.07 3.21
C THR A 196 25.45 -7.55 2.89
N GLU A 197 24.67 -8.27 3.69
CA GLU A 197 24.35 -9.69 3.45
C GLU A 197 23.62 -9.89 2.11
N VAL A 198 22.99 -8.82 1.60
CA VAL A 198 22.27 -8.81 0.32
C VAL A 198 23.22 -8.43 -0.82
N SER A 199 23.27 -9.28 -1.85
CA SER A 199 24.07 -9.06 -3.05
C SER A 199 23.23 -9.23 -4.32
N ILE A 200 23.75 -8.76 -5.45
CA ILE A 200 23.17 -9.00 -6.77
C ILE A 200 23.52 -10.43 -7.19
N SER A 201 22.50 -11.27 -7.35
CA SER A 201 22.64 -12.63 -7.89
C SER A 201 22.92 -12.60 -9.40
N HIS A 202 22.06 -11.92 -10.17
CA HIS A 202 22.20 -11.81 -11.61
C HIS A 202 21.36 -10.65 -12.16
N VAL A 203 21.69 -10.23 -13.39
CA VAL A 203 20.92 -9.25 -14.15
C VAL A 203 19.80 -9.97 -14.91
N VAL A 204 18.59 -9.41 -14.89
CA VAL A 204 17.48 -9.91 -15.71
C VAL A 204 17.73 -9.53 -17.16
N THR A 205 17.83 -10.53 -18.03
CA THR A 205 18.23 -10.33 -19.45
C THR A 205 17.03 -10.14 -20.38
N ASN A 206 15.93 -10.82 -20.11
CA ASN A 206 14.76 -10.85 -20.98
C ASN A 206 13.54 -10.27 -20.27
N PHE A 207 12.81 -9.42 -20.98
CA PHE A 207 11.48 -8.98 -20.54
C PHE A 207 10.46 -10.08 -20.82
N GLU A 208 9.74 -10.50 -19.79
CA GLU A 208 8.60 -11.42 -19.92
C GLU A 208 7.30 -10.66 -19.72
N PHE A 209 6.45 -10.67 -20.75
CA PHE A 209 5.16 -9.99 -20.68
C PHE A 209 4.27 -10.64 -19.62
N LEU A 210 3.52 -9.82 -18.87
CA LEU A 210 2.71 -10.22 -17.71
C LEU A 210 3.47 -10.62 -16.44
N TYR A 211 4.80 -10.58 -16.44
CA TYR A 211 5.56 -10.77 -15.22
C TYR A 211 5.26 -9.65 -14.20
N GLU A 212 4.95 -10.03 -12.96
CA GLU A 212 4.60 -9.12 -11.86
C GLU A 212 5.53 -9.35 -10.65
N PRO A 213 6.78 -8.88 -10.70
CA PRO A 213 7.73 -9.03 -9.61
C PRO A 213 7.33 -8.21 -8.37
N PHE A 214 7.81 -8.64 -7.22
CA PHE A 214 8.06 -7.76 -6.09
C PHE A 214 9.49 -7.22 -6.22
N TYR A 215 9.67 -5.91 -6.08
CA TYR A 215 10.95 -5.27 -6.33
C TYR A 215 11.17 -4.07 -5.42
N ILE A 216 12.44 -3.70 -5.27
CA ILE A 216 12.88 -2.41 -4.72
C ILE A 216 13.10 -1.49 -5.92
N ALA A 217 12.63 -0.25 -5.84
CA ALA A 217 12.82 0.73 -6.89
C ALA A 217 13.23 2.07 -6.31
N ILE A 218 13.96 2.81 -7.15
CA ILE A 218 14.23 4.23 -6.95
C ILE A 218 12.98 5.07 -7.24
N ASP A 219 12.94 6.28 -6.68
CA ASP A 219 11.77 7.16 -6.77
C ASP A 219 11.41 7.58 -8.20
N SER A 220 12.39 7.59 -9.12
CA SER A 220 12.16 7.90 -10.53
C SER A 220 11.33 6.84 -11.27
N ALA A 221 11.06 5.68 -10.67
CA ALA A 221 10.19 4.69 -11.28
C ALA A 221 8.84 5.32 -11.65
N PRO A 222 8.30 5.02 -12.85
CA PRO A 222 7.02 5.54 -13.30
C PRO A 222 5.92 5.17 -12.29
N ALA A 223 4.87 5.98 -12.19
CA ALA A 223 3.75 5.66 -11.33
C ALA A 223 2.97 4.44 -11.85
N HIS A 224 2.27 3.73 -10.97
CA HIS A 224 1.27 2.76 -11.41
C HIS A 224 0.15 3.51 -12.13
N ASP A 225 -0.26 3.04 -13.30
CA ASP A 225 -1.35 3.67 -14.04
C ASP A 225 -2.69 3.42 -13.33
N GLU A 226 -3.30 4.52 -12.90
CA GLU A 226 -4.46 4.55 -12.02
C GLU A 226 -5.76 4.06 -12.70
N ARG A 227 -5.78 3.95 -14.04
CA ARG A 227 -6.91 3.42 -14.82
C ARG A 227 -7.08 1.91 -14.68
N PHE A 228 -6.05 1.19 -14.25
CA PHE A 228 -6.09 -0.27 -14.04
C PHE A 228 -6.59 -0.61 -12.64
N THR A 229 -7.89 -0.92 -12.54
CA THR A 229 -8.60 -1.33 -11.32
C THR A 229 -9.00 -2.80 -11.38
N GLY A 230 -9.16 -3.48 -10.24
CA GLY A 230 -9.51 -4.91 -10.19
C GLY A 230 -8.36 -5.85 -10.59
N TYR A 231 -8.66 -6.92 -11.33
CA TYR A 231 -7.71 -7.96 -11.71
C TYR A 231 -7.09 -7.77 -13.09
N GLY A 232 -5.80 -8.13 -13.19
CA GLY A 232 -5.04 -8.11 -14.44
C GLY A 232 -4.52 -6.73 -14.78
N PHE A 233 -3.30 -6.69 -15.30
CA PHE A 233 -2.63 -5.48 -15.79
C PHE A 233 -2.37 -4.34 -14.79
N THR A 234 -2.49 -4.61 -13.48
CA THR A 234 -2.36 -3.56 -12.47
C THR A 234 -0.91 -3.28 -12.08
N ARG A 235 -0.06 -4.32 -12.01
CA ARG A 235 1.38 -4.17 -11.71
C ARG A 235 2.23 -4.30 -12.96
N ASN A 236 1.91 -5.26 -13.84
CA ASN A 236 2.71 -5.49 -15.04
C ASN A 236 2.74 -4.28 -16.00
N SER A 237 1.77 -3.36 -15.91
CA SER A 237 1.72 -2.15 -16.75
C SER A 237 2.84 -1.18 -16.39
N GLN A 238 3.11 -1.00 -15.10
CA GLN A 238 4.24 -0.22 -14.63
C GLN A 238 5.58 -0.90 -14.98
N VAL A 239 5.64 -2.24 -14.89
CA VAL A 239 6.85 -3.01 -15.28
C VAL A 239 7.13 -2.87 -16.77
N TYR A 240 6.08 -2.90 -17.60
CA TYR A 240 6.18 -2.61 -19.01
C TYR A 240 6.70 -1.18 -19.26
N GLU A 241 6.14 -0.17 -18.59
CA GLU A 241 6.63 1.21 -18.73
C GLU A 241 8.08 1.36 -18.28
N MET A 242 8.48 0.75 -17.16
CA MET A 242 9.87 0.70 -16.71
C MET A 242 10.80 0.09 -17.76
N HIS A 243 10.40 -1.01 -18.40
CA HIS A 243 11.18 -1.63 -19.45
C HIS A 243 11.36 -0.72 -20.67
N ILE A 244 10.28 -0.07 -21.13
CA ILE A 244 10.34 0.91 -22.23
C ILE A 244 11.18 2.14 -21.85
N ALA A 245 11.13 2.54 -20.59
CA ALA A 245 11.91 3.63 -20.01
C ALA A 245 13.40 3.30 -19.80
N GLY A 246 13.85 2.07 -20.13
CA GLY A 246 15.26 1.67 -20.05
C GLY A 246 15.72 1.17 -18.68
N TYR A 247 14.81 0.90 -17.75
CA TYR A 247 15.16 0.32 -16.46
C TYR A 247 15.73 -1.09 -16.62
N GLN A 248 16.72 -1.41 -15.78
CA GLN A 248 17.29 -2.75 -15.66
C GLN A 248 16.89 -3.35 -14.32
N PHE A 249 16.57 -4.64 -14.33
CA PHE A 249 16.23 -5.39 -13.12
C PHE A 249 17.39 -6.28 -12.71
N TYR A 250 17.64 -6.30 -11.41
CA TYR A 250 18.65 -7.14 -10.77
C TYR A 250 17.94 -8.04 -9.77
N VAL A 251 18.28 -9.33 -9.77
CA VAL A 251 17.77 -10.27 -8.76
C VAL A 251 18.69 -10.22 -7.55
N LEU A 252 18.11 -9.96 -6.37
CA LEU A 252 18.84 -9.89 -5.11
C LEU A 252 18.83 -11.25 -4.39
N THR A 253 19.90 -11.56 -3.67
CA THR A 253 20.03 -12.77 -2.84
C THR A 253 20.71 -12.42 -1.51
N PRO A 254 20.34 -13.02 -0.36
CA PRO A 254 19.30 -14.04 -0.14
C PRO A 254 17.93 -13.43 0.24
N VAL A 255 17.36 -12.54 -0.58
CA VAL A 255 16.08 -11.88 -0.30
C VAL A 255 14.91 -12.68 -0.89
N PHE A 256 13.96 -13.06 -0.03
CA PHE A 256 12.78 -13.84 -0.43
C PHE A 256 11.49 -13.16 -0.02
N THR A 257 10.45 -13.31 -0.86
CA THR A 257 9.08 -12.91 -0.55
C THR A 257 8.19 -14.14 -0.48
N GLY A 258 7.47 -14.30 0.63
CA GLY A 258 6.52 -15.40 0.83
C GLY A 258 5.09 -14.97 0.49
N HIS A 259 4.34 -15.85 -0.17
CA HIS A 259 2.91 -15.68 -0.39
C HIS A 259 2.14 -16.86 0.21
N TRP A 260 1.08 -16.57 0.97
CA TRP A 260 0.24 -17.59 1.57
C TRP A 260 -0.71 -18.21 0.53
N GLY A 261 -0.62 -19.54 0.39
CA GLY A 261 -1.53 -20.33 -0.41
C GLY A 261 -1.17 -20.42 -1.90
N LEU A 262 -1.67 -21.48 -2.53
CA LEU A 262 -1.49 -21.80 -3.95
C LEU A 262 -2.81 -21.56 -4.71
N GLN A 263 -2.79 -20.69 -5.71
CA GLN A 263 -3.97 -20.45 -6.55
C GLN A 263 -4.18 -21.59 -7.56
N ARG A 264 -5.32 -22.28 -7.49
CA ARG A 264 -5.75 -23.25 -8.52
C ARG A 264 -6.54 -22.53 -9.62
N LYS A 265 -6.31 -22.88 -10.88
CA LYS A 265 -7.01 -22.24 -12.03
C LYS A 265 -8.53 -22.41 -11.95
N GLN A 266 -8.99 -23.58 -11.50
CA GLN A 266 -10.40 -23.94 -11.39
C GLN A 266 -11.16 -23.14 -10.30
N ALA A 267 -10.44 -22.53 -9.36
CA ALA A 267 -11.04 -21.72 -8.29
C ALA A 267 -11.27 -20.25 -8.69
N ARG A 268 -11.02 -19.89 -9.95
CA ARG A 268 -11.12 -18.51 -10.42
C ARG A 268 -12.57 -18.19 -10.82
N PRO A 269 -13.19 -17.15 -10.23
CA PRO A 269 -14.56 -16.78 -10.56
C PRO A 269 -14.62 -16.02 -11.91
N ALA A 270 -15.73 -16.15 -12.63
CA ALA A 270 -15.91 -15.55 -13.97
C ALA A 270 -15.73 -14.02 -14.00
N TRP A 271 -16.14 -13.31 -12.95
CA TRP A 271 -15.96 -11.86 -12.86
C TRP A 271 -14.47 -11.43 -12.92
N ARG A 272 -13.54 -12.31 -12.49
CA ARG A 272 -12.10 -12.05 -12.56
C ARG A 272 -11.63 -11.98 -14.02
N GLU A 273 -12.15 -12.86 -14.88
CA GLU A 273 -11.81 -12.86 -16.30
C GLU A 273 -12.42 -11.67 -17.04
N GLN A 274 -13.63 -11.27 -16.66
CA GLN A 274 -14.26 -10.04 -17.18
C GLN A 274 -13.41 -8.81 -16.89
N GLN A 275 -12.94 -8.65 -15.64
CA GLN A 275 -12.03 -7.55 -15.29
C GLN A 275 -10.71 -7.61 -16.07
N ASN A 276 -10.14 -8.81 -16.21
CA ASN A 276 -8.91 -9.00 -16.98
C ASN A 276 -9.08 -8.60 -18.46
N ASN A 277 -10.21 -8.95 -19.07
CA ASN A 277 -10.52 -8.59 -20.46
C ASN A 277 -10.70 -7.07 -20.63
N VAL A 278 -11.37 -6.41 -19.68
CA VAL A 278 -11.49 -4.94 -19.67
C VAL A 278 -10.11 -4.29 -19.57
N ASN A 279 -9.27 -4.76 -18.64
CA ASN A 279 -7.94 -4.23 -18.46
C ASN A 279 -7.00 -4.53 -19.64
N ARG A 280 -7.17 -5.67 -20.34
CA ARG A 280 -6.42 -5.98 -21.57
C ARG A 280 -6.68 -4.93 -22.66
N ARG A 281 -7.93 -4.52 -22.84
CA ARG A 281 -8.30 -3.46 -23.82
C ARG A 281 -7.68 -2.11 -23.45
N LYS A 282 -7.69 -1.75 -22.17
CA LYS A 282 -7.00 -0.55 -21.67
C LYS A 282 -5.49 -0.63 -21.90
N PHE A 283 -4.92 -1.82 -21.73
CA PHE A 283 -3.50 -2.05 -21.93
C PHE A 283 -3.05 -1.86 -23.38
N ASP A 284 -3.91 -2.19 -24.36
CA ASP A 284 -3.60 -1.94 -25.77
C ASP A 284 -3.43 -0.44 -26.07
N VAL A 285 -4.30 0.41 -25.51
CA VAL A 285 -4.17 1.87 -25.61
C VAL A 285 -2.95 2.38 -24.84
N PHE A 286 -2.74 1.89 -23.61
CA PHE A 286 -1.60 2.24 -22.77
C PHE A 286 -0.26 1.99 -23.47
N LYS A 287 -0.09 0.85 -24.16
CA LYS A 287 1.15 0.56 -24.92
C LYS A 287 1.47 1.67 -25.93
N SER A 288 0.48 2.12 -26.69
CA SER A 288 0.66 3.19 -27.68
C SER A 288 1.02 4.52 -27.03
N GLU A 289 0.37 4.86 -25.92
CA GLU A 289 0.68 6.07 -25.14
C GLU A 289 2.11 6.04 -24.59
N ILE A 290 2.54 4.93 -24.00
CA ILE A 290 3.90 4.76 -23.48
C ILE A 290 4.91 4.83 -24.63
N PHE A 291 4.67 4.12 -25.73
CA PHE A 291 5.58 4.17 -26.88
C PHE A 291 5.76 5.60 -27.39
N LEU A 292 4.68 6.38 -27.52
CA LEU A 292 4.77 7.79 -27.93
C LEU A 292 5.49 8.67 -26.90
N ARG A 293 5.22 8.46 -25.59
CA ARG A 293 5.87 9.19 -24.49
C ARG A 293 7.39 9.05 -24.54
N TYR A 294 7.89 7.85 -24.75
CA TYR A 294 9.34 7.57 -24.70
C TYR A 294 10.04 7.66 -26.05
N LYS A 295 9.34 7.53 -27.18
CA LYS A 295 9.91 7.74 -28.53
C LYS A 295 10.15 9.21 -28.85
N ASN A 296 9.30 10.10 -28.34
CA ASN A 296 9.36 11.53 -28.66
C ASN A 296 10.17 12.34 -27.64
N ASP A 297 10.76 11.71 -26.61
CA ASP A 297 11.63 12.38 -25.65
C ASP A 297 13.10 12.23 -26.05
N PRO A 298 13.77 13.32 -26.51
CA PRO A 298 15.18 13.31 -26.90
C PRO A 298 16.12 12.82 -25.79
N ARG A 299 15.74 12.97 -24.52
CA ARG A 299 16.54 12.53 -23.36
C ARG A 299 16.48 11.03 -23.14
N LEU A 300 15.41 10.37 -23.59
CA LEU A 300 15.15 8.92 -23.39
C LEU A 300 15.41 8.09 -24.66
N LEU A 301 15.50 8.75 -25.81
CA LEU A 301 15.83 8.16 -27.11
C LEU A 301 17.18 7.41 -27.16
N LEU A 302 18.15 7.81 -26.33
CA LEU A 302 19.48 7.17 -26.26
C LEU A 302 19.44 5.74 -25.67
N GLN A 303 18.44 5.39 -24.87
CA GLN A 303 18.28 4.03 -24.29
C GLN A 303 17.34 3.13 -25.11
N SER A 304 16.32 3.71 -25.77
CA SER A 304 15.32 2.94 -26.54
C SER A 304 15.87 2.20 -27.77
N LYS A 305 16.99 2.67 -28.36
CA LYS A 305 17.57 2.07 -29.59
C LYS A 305 18.12 0.66 -29.39
N LYS A 306 18.36 0.20 -28.15
CA LYS A 306 18.78 -1.19 -27.87
C LYS A 306 17.63 -2.17 -27.66
N ASN A 307 16.41 -1.69 -27.36
CA ASN A 307 15.27 -2.52 -26.95
C ASN A 307 14.13 -2.52 -27.98
N GLN A 308 14.44 -2.38 -29.28
CA GLN A 308 13.41 -2.54 -30.32
C GLN A 308 12.90 -3.98 -30.34
N ILE A 309 11.82 -4.23 -29.60
CA ILE A 309 10.96 -5.39 -29.81
C ILE A 309 10.30 -5.17 -31.17
N LEU A 310 10.73 -5.96 -32.15
CA LEU A 310 10.03 -6.13 -33.42
C LEU A 310 8.65 -6.70 -33.12
N ILE A 311 7.62 -5.85 -33.15
CA ILE A 311 6.24 -6.29 -33.19
C ILE A 311 6.02 -6.89 -34.59
N LYS A 312 6.03 -8.22 -34.69
CA LYS A 312 5.36 -8.93 -35.77
C LYS A 312 3.90 -9.15 -35.39
#